data_AF-A0A9P4GX50-F1
#
_entry.id   AF-A0A9P4GX50-F1
#
_cell.length_a   1.000
_cell.length_b   1.000
_cell.length_c   1.000
_cell.angle_alpha   90.00
_cell.angle_beta   90.00
_cell.angle_gamma   90.00
#
_symmetry.space_group_name_H-M   'P 1'
#
loop_
_entity.id
_entity.type
_entity.pdbx_description
1 polymer ?
#
loop_
_entity_poly.entity_id
_entity_poly.type
_entity_poly.pdbx_seq_one_letter_code
_entity_poly.pdbx_strand_id
1 'polypeptide(L)' 'IRSDNKKGLSRNFAKACKSVSIKIKITAENTDEQKGLQEAADKVIMQRTRALRISSGLPKALTNKLAVAAV' A
#
# COMPACT_ATOMS: atom_id res chain seq x y z
N ILE A 1 -4.38 -8.43 -8.66
CA ILE A 1 -3.44 -7.37 -8.20
C ILE A 1 -2.96 -6.61 -9.43
N ARG A 2 -3.01 -5.28 -9.37
CA ARG A 2 -2.39 -4.38 -10.35
C ARG A 2 -1.16 -3.77 -9.67
N SER A 3 -0.01 -3.76 -10.34
CA SER A 3 1.24 -3.23 -9.80
C SER A 3 1.99 -2.52 -10.90
N ASP A 4 2.52 -1.36 -10.56
CA ASP A 4 3.57 -0.68 -11.29
C ASP A 4 4.87 -1.49 -11.16
N ASN A 5 5.55 -1.68 -12.28
CA ASN A 5 6.90 -2.24 -12.39
C ASN A 5 7.06 -3.77 -12.15
N LYS A 6 7.88 -4.41 -13.01
CA LYS A 6 8.37 -5.78 -12.83
C LYS A 6 9.41 -5.91 -11.71
N LYS A 7 10.15 -4.85 -11.37
CA LYS A 7 11.26 -4.91 -10.39
C LYS A 7 10.82 -5.21 -8.95
N GLY A 8 9.59 -4.86 -8.56
CA GLY A 8 9.08 -5.10 -7.20
C GLY A 8 8.46 -6.48 -6.99
N LEU A 9 8.12 -7.20 -8.06
CA LEU A 9 7.45 -8.49 -7.99
C LEU A 9 8.48 -9.62 -8.07
N SER A 10 8.94 -10.09 -6.91
CA SER A 10 9.85 -11.23 -6.85
C SER A 10 9.23 -12.47 -7.52
N ARG A 11 10.06 -13.37 -8.07
CA ARG A 11 9.60 -14.67 -8.61
C ARG A 11 8.75 -15.44 -7.59
N ASN A 12 9.06 -15.30 -6.31
CA ASN A 12 8.33 -15.95 -5.21
C ASN A 12 6.93 -15.36 -5.04
N PHE A 13 6.79 -14.03 -5.17
CA PHE A 13 5.47 -13.37 -5.12
C PHE A 13 4.58 -13.80 -6.30
N ALA A 14 5.12 -13.86 -7.51
CA ALA A 14 4.36 -14.32 -8.68
C ALA A 14 3.91 -15.78 -8.56
N LYS A 15 4.76 -16.66 -7.98
CA LYS A 15 4.40 -18.05 -7.68
C LYS A 15 3.31 -18.13 -6.60
N ALA A 16 3.43 -17.35 -5.54
CA ALA A 16 2.43 -17.28 -4.47
C ALA A 16 1.07 -16.80 -5.00
N CYS A 17 1.02 -15.76 -5.82
CA CYS A 17 -0.25 -15.33 -6.42
C CYS A 17 -0.85 -16.40 -7.34
N LYS A 18 -0.03 -17.13 -8.10
CA LYS A 18 -0.51 -18.27 -8.91
C LYS A 18 -1.09 -19.39 -8.06
N SER A 19 -0.49 -19.71 -6.90
CA SER A 19 -0.99 -20.79 -6.04
C SER A 19 -2.34 -20.47 -5.39
N VAL A 20 -2.72 -19.19 -5.29
CA VAL A 20 -4.04 -18.75 -4.78
C VAL A 20 -4.97 -18.24 -5.90
N SER A 21 -4.66 -18.52 -7.18
CA SER A 21 -5.46 -18.09 -8.34
C SER A 21 -5.64 -16.56 -8.48
N ILE A 22 -4.73 -15.77 -7.90
CA ILE A 22 -4.73 -14.32 -7.99
C ILE A 22 -4.05 -13.89 -9.29
N LYS A 23 -4.80 -13.23 -10.18
CA LYS A 23 -4.24 -12.65 -11.42
C LYS A 23 -3.43 -11.39 -11.11
N ILE A 24 -2.17 -11.35 -11.54
CA ILE A 24 -1.32 -10.15 -11.51
C ILE A 24 -1.39 -9.49 -12.89
N LYS A 25 -1.77 -8.21 -12.93
CA LYS A 25 -1.65 -7.34 -14.11
C LYS A 25 -0.51 -6.38 -13.86
N ILE A 26 0.55 -6.51 -14.65
CA ILE A 26 1.69 -5.58 -14.62
C ILE A 26 1.42 -4.51 -15.67
N THR A 27 1.51 -3.26 -15.25
CA THR A 27 1.28 -2.07 -16.05
C THR A 27 2.55 -1.25 -16.06
N ALA A 28 2.69 -0.38 -17.06
CA ALA A 28 3.82 0.53 -17.14
C ALA A 28 3.89 1.40 -15.86
N GLU A 29 5.11 1.75 -15.45
CA GLU A 29 5.29 2.71 -14.36
C GLU A 29 4.54 4.01 -14.68
N ASN A 30 3.90 4.61 -13.68
CA ASN A 30 3.24 5.91 -13.78
C ASN A 30 2.01 6.01 -14.70
N THR A 31 1.25 4.93 -14.95
CA THR A 31 -0.07 5.08 -15.60
C THR A 31 -1.07 5.75 -14.65
N ASP A 32 -1.66 6.87 -15.08
CA ASP A 32 -2.59 7.71 -14.29
C ASP A 32 -3.77 6.92 -13.70
N GLU A 33 -4.26 5.91 -14.42
CA GLU A 33 -5.39 5.05 -14.03
C GLU A 33 -5.15 4.22 -12.76
N GLN A 34 -3.89 4.05 -12.33
CA GLN A 34 -3.55 3.26 -11.12
C GLN A 34 -3.06 4.13 -9.97
N LYS A 35 -2.38 5.22 -10.27
CA LYS A 35 -1.87 6.16 -9.25
C LYS A 35 -3.00 6.85 -8.49
N GLY A 36 -4.08 7.24 -9.17
CA GLY A 36 -5.11 8.09 -8.59
C GLY A 36 -5.71 7.53 -7.29
N LEU A 37 -6.16 6.27 -7.28
CA LEU A 37 -6.82 5.68 -6.11
C LEU A 37 -5.84 5.20 -5.05
N GLN A 38 -4.72 4.58 -5.47
CA GLN A 38 -3.77 4.00 -4.52
C GLN A 38 -2.96 5.09 -3.81
N GLU A 39 -2.46 6.11 -4.53
CA GLU A 39 -1.76 7.24 -3.91
C GLU A 39 -2.71 8.09 -3.06
N ALA A 40 -3.99 8.22 -3.44
CA ALA A 40 -4.99 8.89 -2.61
C ALA A 40 -5.25 8.11 -1.32
N ALA A 41 -5.41 6.78 -1.40
CA ALA A 41 -5.58 5.92 -0.23
C ALA A 41 -4.36 6.02 0.70
N ASP A 42 -3.14 5.94 0.15
CA ASP A 42 -1.90 6.06 0.92
C ASP A 42 -1.79 7.41 1.62
N LYS A 43 -2.13 8.51 0.93
CA LYS A 43 -2.17 9.85 1.54
C LYS A 43 -3.17 9.92 2.69
N VAL A 44 -4.38 9.39 2.51
CA VAL A 44 -5.43 9.40 3.54
C VAL A 44 -5.01 8.58 4.76
N ILE A 45 -4.51 7.37 4.57
CA ILE A 45 -4.05 6.49 5.66
C ILE A 45 -2.92 7.18 6.43
N MET A 46 -1.94 7.75 5.74
CA MET A 46 -0.82 8.44 6.38
C MET A 46 -1.26 9.70 7.15
N GLN A 47 -2.18 10.48 6.61
CA GLN A 47 -2.72 11.66 7.30
C GLN A 47 -3.50 11.26 8.55
N ARG A 48 -4.39 10.26 8.46
CA ARG A 48 -5.16 9.75 9.60
C ARG A 48 -4.25 9.16 10.68
N THR A 49 -3.28 8.35 10.29
CA THR A 49 -2.28 7.77 11.19
C THR A 49 -1.52 8.86 11.94
N ARG A 50 -1.10 9.92 11.22
CA ARG A 50 -0.41 11.06 11.81
C ARG A 50 -1.31 11.84 12.77
N ALA A 51 -2.57 12.07 12.41
CA ALA A 51 -3.54 12.76 13.24
C ALA A 51 -3.80 11.99 14.54
N LEU A 52 -4.08 10.69 14.46
CA LEU A 52 -4.27 9.81 15.63
C LEU A 52 -3.05 9.79 16.53
N ARG A 53 -1.85 9.71 15.95
CA ARG A 53 -0.60 9.73 16.71
C ARG A 53 -0.42 11.03 17.49
N ILE A 54 -0.66 12.17 16.83
CA ILE A 54 -0.49 13.49 17.45
C ILE A 54 -1.56 13.73 18.52
N SER A 55 -2.83 13.45 18.23
CA SER A 55 -3.94 13.65 19.16
C SER A 55 -3.81 12.80 20.42
N SER A 56 -3.20 11.62 20.30
CA SER A 56 -2.98 10.68 21.41
C SER A 56 -1.62 10.83 22.09
N GLY A 57 -0.78 11.80 21.66
CA GLY A 57 0.55 12.02 22.23
C GLY A 57 1.52 10.84 22.03
N LEU A 58 1.30 9.99 21.03
CA LEU A 58 2.02 8.73 20.89
C LEU A 58 3.37 8.89 20.16
N PRO A 59 4.40 8.13 20.56
CA PRO A 59 5.71 8.15 19.91
C PRO A 59 5.65 7.63 18.47
N LYS A 60 6.56 8.13 17.62
CA LYS A 60 6.65 7.74 16.20
C LYS A 60 6.85 6.23 15.99
N ALA A 61 7.43 5.53 16.96
CA ALA A 61 7.59 4.07 16.93
C ALA A 61 6.26 3.31 16.80
N LEU A 62 5.13 3.91 17.20
CA LEU A 62 3.81 3.27 17.13
C LEU A 62 3.07 3.53 15.80
N THR A 63 3.70 4.21 14.83
CA THR A 63 3.06 4.57 13.55
C THR A 63 2.48 3.34 12.83
N ASN A 64 3.18 2.20 12.80
CA ASN A 64 2.69 0.99 12.14
C ASN A 64 1.43 0.41 12.82
N LYS A 65 1.36 0.46 14.16
CA LYS A 65 0.18 0.00 14.91
C LYS A 65 -1.01 0.94 14.68
N LEU A 66 -0.75 2.24 14.58
CA LEU A 66 -1.77 3.25 14.31
C LEU A 66 -2.26 3.22 12.86
N ALA A 67 -1.42 2.80 11.91
CA ALA A 67 -1.83 2.65 10.51
C ALA A 67 -2.94 1.60 10.35
N VAL A 68 -2.90 0.53 11.15
CA VAL A 68 -3.98 -0.48 11.18
C VAL A 68 -5.30 0.12 11.70
N ALA A 69 -5.23 1.06 12.64
CA ALA A 69 -6.40 1.74 13.19
C ALA A 69 -6.89 2.93 12.33
N ALA A 70 -6.14 3.31 11.29
CA ALA A 70 -6.42 4.49 10.46
C ALA A 70 -7.20 4.16 9.16
N VAL A 71 -7.38 2.88 8.86
CA VAL A 71 -8.18 2.36 7.71
C VAL A 71 -9.66 2.41 8.06
#